data_AF-A0A6L5DW19-F1
#
_entry.id   AF-A0A6L5DW19-F1
#
_cell.length_a   1.000
_cell.length_b   1.000
_cell.length_c   1.000
_cell.angle_alpha   90.00
_cell.angle_beta   90.00
_cell.angle_gamma   90.00
#
_symmetry.space_group_name_H-M   'P 1'
#
loop_
_entity.id
_entity.type
_entity.pdbx_description
1 polymer ?
#
loop_
_entity_poly.entity_id
_entity_poly.type
_entity_poly.pdbx_seq_one_letter_code
_entity_poly.pdbx_strand_id
1 'polypeptide(L)'
;MDKEKAEQEKEFIRKIFVDEIGRLQKEGFYFFSFIMMGQAIEALGCFLDNKPLKARAQSSKRFSKSLNILMGNDYRAVNKDFWLYDRLRNQLTHSFVPSKSLLLCSRDNQPEEAEHLDFVDERLVLVAEDMYEDLVKGCEKLFGMIDRGKVPLKNIAASPQELGIV
;
A
#
# COMPACT_ATOMS: atom_id res chain seq x y z
N MET A 1 11.88 -5.38 -25.15
CA MET A 1 12.32 -6.01 -23.89
C MET A 1 11.98 -5.12 -22.70
N ASP A 2 12.57 -3.94 -22.53
CA ASP A 2 12.29 -3.08 -21.35
C ASP A 2 10.85 -2.55 -21.30
N LYS A 3 10.27 -2.19 -22.46
CA LYS A 3 8.87 -1.73 -22.55
C LYS A 3 7.86 -2.82 -22.18
N GLU A 4 8.08 -4.04 -22.66
CA GLU A 4 7.22 -5.19 -22.38
C GLU A 4 7.27 -5.55 -20.89
N LYS A 5 8.46 -5.58 -20.31
CA LYS A 5 8.65 -5.80 -18.88
C LYS A 5 8.00 -4.71 -18.02
N ALA A 6 8.14 -3.45 -18.43
CA ALA A 6 7.46 -2.32 -17.79
C ALA A 6 5.93 -2.48 -17.82
N GLU A 7 5.36 -2.89 -18.95
CA GLU A 7 3.92 -3.17 -19.02
C GLU A 7 3.50 -4.34 -18.13
N GLN A 8 4.27 -5.44 -18.09
CA GLN A 8 3.99 -6.58 -17.20
C GLN A 8 4.00 -6.18 -15.72
N GLU A 9 4.95 -5.35 -15.29
CA GLU A 9 4.99 -4.82 -13.92
C GLU A 9 3.78 -3.95 -13.60
N LYS A 10 3.42 -3.03 -14.51
CA LYS A 10 2.24 -2.17 -14.35
C LYS A 10 0.95 -2.98 -14.32
N GLU A 11 0.84 -4.00 -15.17
CA GLU A 11 -0.29 -4.92 -15.22
C GLU A 11 -0.44 -5.71 -13.92
N PHE A 12 0.66 -6.26 -13.40
CA PHE A 12 0.66 -6.92 -12.10
C PHE A 12 0.16 -6.00 -10.98
N ILE A 13 0.70 -4.78 -10.89
CA ILE A 13 0.29 -3.81 -9.88
C ILE A 13 -1.19 -3.44 -10.04
N ARG A 14 -1.64 -3.19 -11.28
CA ARG A 14 -3.05 -2.83 -11.55
C ARG A 14 -3.98 -3.96 -11.12
N LYS A 15 -3.75 -5.18 -11.59
CA LYS A 15 -4.63 -6.31 -11.30
C LYS A 15 -4.64 -6.67 -9.81
N ILE A 16 -3.47 -6.73 -9.18
CA ILE A 16 -3.38 -7.23 -7.80
C ILE A 16 -3.63 -6.13 -6.77
N PHE A 17 -3.04 -4.94 -6.93
CA PHE A 17 -3.13 -3.89 -5.91
C PHE A 17 -4.31 -2.96 -6.13
N VAL A 18 -4.70 -2.69 -7.38
CA VAL A 18 -5.85 -1.81 -7.65
C VAL A 18 -7.13 -2.62 -7.72
N ASP A 19 -7.22 -3.61 -8.61
CA ASP A 19 -8.49 -4.29 -8.90
C ASP A 19 -8.90 -5.23 -7.75
N GLU A 20 -8.03 -6.14 -7.30
CA GLU A 20 -8.40 -7.10 -6.24
C GLU A 20 -8.63 -6.43 -4.86
N ILE A 21 -7.83 -5.42 -4.49
CA ILE A 21 -8.09 -4.64 -3.26
C ILE A 21 -9.36 -3.80 -3.43
N GLY A 22 -9.59 -3.23 -4.61
CA GLY A 22 -10.81 -2.48 -4.92
C GLY A 22 -12.08 -3.34 -4.82
N ARG A 23 -12.00 -4.63 -5.15
CA ARG A 23 -13.09 -5.57 -4.91
C ARG A 23 -13.37 -5.76 -3.42
N LEU A 24 -12.34 -5.85 -2.57
CA LEU A 24 -12.54 -5.91 -1.11
C LEU A 24 -13.24 -4.65 -0.59
N GLN A 25 -12.85 -3.47 -1.09
CA GLN A 25 -13.49 -2.20 -0.75
C GLN A 25 -14.96 -2.18 -1.17
N LYS A 26 -15.24 -2.56 -2.42
CA LYS A 26 -16.60 -2.57 -2.97
C LYS A 26 -17.54 -3.50 -2.21
N GLU A 27 -17.06 -4.65 -1.76
CA GLU A 27 -17.84 -5.64 -1.01
C GLU A 27 -17.87 -5.35 0.51
N GLY A 28 -17.28 -4.23 0.98
CA GLY A 28 -17.28 -3.84 2.39
C GLY A 28 -16.33 -4.66 3.28
N PHE A 29 -15.39 -5.41 2.71
CA PHE A 29 -14.38 -6.18 3.44
C PHE A 29 -13.19 -5.30 3.90
N TYR A 30 -13.49 -4.19 4.57
CA TYR A 30 -12.53 -3.14 4.92
C TYR A 30 -11.37 -3.63 5.78
N PHE A 31 -11.64 -4.48 6.77
CA PHE A 31 -10.57 -5.03 7.62
C PHE A 31 -9.53 -5.79 6.81
N PHE A 32 -9.97 -6.68 5.90
CA PHE A 32 -9.07 -7.38 5.00
C PHE A 32 -8.39 -6.43 4.02
N SER A 33 -9.09 -5.39 3.57
CA SER A 33 -8.48 -4.37 2.74
C SER A 33 -7.31 -3.67 3.45
N PHE A 34 -7.39 -3.35 4.74
CA PHE A 34 -6.26 -2.75 5.46
C PHE A 34 -5.01 -3.63 5.46
N ILE A 35 -5.20 -4.93 5.66
CA ILE A 35 -4.10 -5.91 5.61
C ILE A 35 -3.45 -5.89 4.22
N MET A 36 -4.27 -5.97 3.18
CA MET A 36 -3.81 -6.00 1.80
C MET A 36 -3.16 -4.68 1.37
N MET A 37 -3.72 -3.54 1.77
CA MET A 37 -3.14 -2.21 1.52
C MET A 37 -1.79 -2.05 2.22
N GLY A 38 -1.67 -2.47 3.49
CA GLY A 38 -0.39 -2.44 4.20
C GLY A 38 0.70 -3.25 3.50
N GLN A 39 0.36 -4.43 2.98
CA GLN A 39 1.27 -5.27 2.20
C GLN A 39 1.59 -4.64 0.83
N ALA A 40 0.61 -4.07 0.14
CA ALA A 40 0.78 -3.41 -1.15
C ALA A 40 1.69 -2.18 -1.04
N ILE A 41 1.53 -1.36 0.00
CA ILE A 41 2.40 -0.21 0.26
C ILE A 41 3.85 -0.64 0.43
N GLU A 42 4.14 -1.71 1.18
CA GLU A 42 5.50 -2.24 1.23
C GLU A 42 5.99 -2.74 -0.13
N ALA A 43 5.14 -3.46 -0.86
CA ALA A 43 5.49 -4.01 -2.16
C ALA A 43 5.86 -2.90 -3.15
N LEU A 44 5.11 -1.79 -3.19
CA LEU A 44 5.44 -0.59 -3.99
C LEU A 44 6.86 -0.09 -3.71
N GLY A 45 7.32 -0.19 -2.47
CA GLY A 45 8.64 0.27 -2.04
C GLY A 45 9.77 -0.58 -2.60
N CYS A 46 9.46 -1.84 -2.96
CA CYS A 46 10.40 -2.71 -3.64
C CYS A 46 10.77 -2.16 -5.02
N PHE A 47 9.81 -1.59 -5.75
CA PHE A 47 10.02 -1.02 -7.07
C PHE A 47 10.83 0.29 -7.02
N LEU A 48 10.93 0.92 -5.84
CA LEU A 48 11.67 2.17 -5.65
C LEU A 48 13.15 1.96 -5.30
N ASP A 49 13.63 0.74 -5.06
CA ASP A 49 15.03 0.45 -4.73
C ASP A 49 15.67 -0.53 -5.71
N ASN A 50 17.00 -0.67 -5.68
CA ASN A 50 17.73 -1.58 -6.58
C ASN A 50 17.85 -3.02 -6.03
N LYS A 51 17.18 -3.34 -4.91
CA LYS A 51 17.31 -4.65 -4.27
C LYS A 51 16.31 -5.65 -4.86
N PRO A 52 16.59 -6.97 -4.82
CA PRO A 52 15.61 -7.98 -5.19
C PRO A 52 14.32 -7.86 -4.38
N LEU A 53 13.18 -8.29 -4.94
CA LEU A 53 11.89 -8.27 -4.22
C LEU A 53 11.97 -9.00 -2.87
N LYS A 54 12.68 -10.14 -2.82
CA LYS A 54 12.83 -10.99 -1.62
C LYS A 54 13.97 -10.57 -0.67
N ALA A 55 14.49 -9.34 -0.78
CA ALA A 55 15.60 -8.87 0.06
C ALA A 55 15.18 -8.78 1.54
N ARG A 56 15.99 -9.41 2.43
CA ARG A 56 15.73 -9.45 3.88
C ARG A 56 15.89 -8.07 4.54
N ALA A 57 15.19 -7.88 5.66
CA ALA A 57 15.28 -6.69 6.51
C ALA A 57 15.04 -5.35 5.76
N GLN A 58 14.16 -5.38 4.76
CA GLN A 58 13.79 -4.19 3.98
C GLN A 58 12.37 -3.68 4.24
N SER A 59 11.52 -4.44 4.94
CA SER A 59 10.08 -4.17 5.07
C SER A 59 9.77 -2.76 5.57
N SER A 60 10.31 -2.37 6.73
CA SER A 60 10.10 -1.03 7.30
C SER A 60 10.61 0.09 6.39
N LYS A 61 11.78 -0.12 5.77
CA LYS A 61 12.41 0.85 4.86
C LYS A 61 11.60 1.02 3.58
N ARG A 62 11.11 -0.07 2.99
CA ARG A 62 10.33 -0.06 1.75
C ARG A 62 8.95 0.52 1.97
N PHE A 63 8.26 0.11 3.03
CA PHE A 63 7.00 0.72 3.43
C PHE A 63 7.12 2.23 3.59
N SER A 64 8.12 2.68 4.36
CA SER A 64 8.37 4.12 4.57
C SER A 64 8.74 4.85 3.28
N LYS A 65 9.52 4.20 2.40
CA LYS A 65 9.90 4.78 1.11
C LYS A 65 8.69 4.99 0.22
N SER A 66 7.75 4.05 0.20
CA SER A 66 6.48 4.20 -0.52
C SER A 66 5.66 5.36 0.00
N LEU A 67 5.48 5.47 1.32
CA LEU A 67 4.76 6.60 1.90
C LEU A 67 5.39 7.93 1.50
N ASN A 68 6.71 8.03 1.67
CA ASN A 68 7.47 9.26 1.45
C ASN A 68 7.51 9.73 -0.02
N ILE A 69 7.45 8.80 -0.97
CA ILE A 69 7.61 9.11 -2.40
C ILE A 69 6.26 9.06 -3.13
N LEU A 70 5.38 8.12 -2.77
CA LEU A 70 4.17 7.82 -3.53
C LEU A 70 2.90 8.40 -2.89
N MET A 71 2.75 8.36 -1.56
CA MET A 71 1.47 8.66 -0.89
C MET A 71 1.35 10.08 -0.33
N GLY A 72 2.44 10.75 0.05
CA GLY A 72 2.41 12.18 0.41
C GLY A 72 3.02 12.55 1.76
N ASN A 73 2.90 13.83 2.13
CA ASN A 73 3.51 14.39 3.34
C ASN A 73 2.79 13.95 4.62
N ASP A 74 1.47 13.80 4.60
CA ASP A 74 0.70 13.44 5.79
C ASP A 74 1.02 12.00 6.22
N TYR A 75 1.09 11.08 5.26
CA TYR A 75 1.60 9.73 5.49
C TYR A 75 3.03 9.70 6.03
N ARG A 76 3.91 10.61 5.58
CA ARG A 76 5.27 10.74 6.12
C ARG A 76 5.23 11.17 7.59
N ALA A 77 4.36 12.10 7.95
CA ALA A 77 4.23 12.60 9.31
C ALA A 77 3.80 11.49 10.28
N VAL A 78 2.79 10.71 9.91
CA VAL A 78 2.25 9.63 10.77
C VAL A 78 3.10 8.37 10.79
N ASN A 79 4.04 8.21 9.85
CA ASN A 79 5.01 7.11 9.82
C ASN A 79 6.40 7.50 10.35
N LYS A 80 6.49 8.54 11.18
CA LYS A 80 7.73 8.90 11.87
C LYS A 80 8.30 7.69 12.62
N ASP A 81 9.60 7.45 12.51
CA ASP A 81 10.30 6.34 13.16
C ASP A 81 9.67 4.96 12.88
N PHE A 82 9.10 4.77 11.68
CA PHE A 82 8.40 3.55 11.26
C PHE A 82 7.12 3.25 12.05
N TRP A 83 6.50 4.25 12.68
CA TRP A 83 5.35 4.06 13.55
C TRP A 83 4.16 3.41 12.83
N LEU A 84 3.72 3.97 11.69
CA LEU A 84 2.60 3.39 10.93
C LEU A 84 2.95 2.01 10.39
N TYR A 85 4.19 1.81 9.92
CA TYR A 85 4.67 0.48 9.54
C TYR A 85 4.49 -0.53 10.69
N ASP A 86 4.91 -0.20 11.91
CA ASP A 86 4.83 -1.10 13.05
C ASP A 86 3.37 -1.38 13.45
N ARG A 87 2.56 -0.32 13.59
CA ARG A 87 1.19 -0.41 14.09
C ARG A 87 0.18 -0.98 13.10
N LEU A 88 0.38 -0.73 11.81
CA LEU A 88 -0.52 -1.22 10.76
C LEU A 88 0.06 -2.46 10.09
N ARG A 89 1.09 -2.29 9.25
CA ARG A 89 1.62 -3.38 8.41
C ARG A 89 2.13 -4.53 9.27
N ASN A 90 3.12 -4.29 10.13
CA ASN A 90 3.81 -5.33 10.88
C ASN A 90 2.84 -6.08 11.80
N GLN A 91 2.07 -5.34 12.58
CA GLN A 91 1.07 -5.88 13.48
C GLN A 91 0.02 -6.74 12.78
N LEU A 92 -0.62 -6.24 11.70
CA LEU A 92 -1.67 -6.97 11.00
C LEU A 92 -1.15 -8.22 10.29
N THR A 93 -0.01 -8.14 9.60
CA THR A 93 0.56 -9.31 8.91
C THR A 93 0.97 -10.43 9.88
N HIS A 94 1.47 -10.10 11.07
CA HIS A 94 1.96 -11.10 12.01
C HIS A 94 0.90 -11.71 12.92
N SER A 95 -0.15 -10.94 13.24
CA SER A 95 -1.12 -11.35 14.27
C SER A 95 -2.57 -11.33 13.82
N PHE A 96 -2.90 -10.70 12.69
CA PHE A 96 -4.28 -10.41 12.30
C PHE A 96 -5.08 -9.64 13.37
N VAL A 97 -4.40 -8.99 14.32
CA VAL A 97 -5.02 -8.19 15.38
C VAL A 97 -4.65 -6.72 15.18
N PRO A 98 -5.61 -5.78 15.10
CA PRO A 98 -5.29 -4.37 14.94
C PRO A 98 -4.60 -3.80 16.18
N SER A 99 -3.72 -2.81 15.97
CA SER A 99 -3.13 -2.06 17.08
C SER A 99 -4.19 -1.20 17.78
N LYS A 100 -4.14 -1.13 19.11
CA LYS A 100 -4.98 -0.20 19.89
C LYS A 100 -4.71 1.28 19.55
N SER A 101 -3.57 1.58 18.95
CA SER A 101 -3.20 2.93 18.50
C SER A 101 -3.80 3.29 17.14
N LEU A 102 -4.59 2.40 16.51
CA LEU A 102 -5.26 2.67 15.25
C LEU A 102 -6.77 2.64 15.45
N LEU A 103 -7.46 3.58 14.79
CA LEU A 103 -8.89 3.56 14.58
C LEU A 103 -9.10 3.21 13.11
N LEU A 104 -9.42 1.95 12.84
CA LEU A 104 -9.72 1.45 11.49
C LEU A 104 -11.24 1.57 11.26
N CYS A 105 -11.65 2.37 10.29
CA CYS A 105 -13.06 2.59 9.96
C CYS A 105 -13.29 2.62 8.45
N SER A 106 -14.57 2.53 8.06
CA SER A 106 -15.05 2.96 6.76
C SER A 106 -15.58 4.38 6.84
N ARG A 107 -15.78 5.08 5.71
CA ARG A 107 -16.43 6.40 5.68
C ARG A 107 -17.78 6.40 6.41
N ASP A 108 -18.57 5.35 6.24
CA ASP A 108 -19.89 5.19 6.90
C ASP A 108 -19.81 5.02 8.43
N ASN A 109 -18.66 4.59 8.95
CA ASN A 109 -18.44 4.32 10.38
C ASN A 109 -17.33 5.20 10.98
N GLN A 110 -16.98 6.28 10.29
CA GLN A 110 -15.98 7.25 10.72
C GLN A 110 -16.53 8.07 11.89
N PRO A 111 -15.73 8.35 12.93
CA PRO A 111 -16.14 9.26 14.00
C PRO A 111 -16.49 10.64 13.42
N GLU A 112 -17.50 11.28 14.00
CA GLU A 112 -17.89 12.64 13.62
C GLU A 112 -16.70 13.59 13.79
N GLU A 113 -16.49 14.47 12.79
CA GLU A 113 -15.40 15.46 12.74
C GLU A 113 -13.96 14.91 12.67
N ALA A 114 -13.76 13.60 12.59
CA ALA A 114 -12.43 13.02 12.41
C ALA A 114 -12.16 12.78 10.93
N GLU A 115 -11.00 13.17 10.39
CA GLU A 115 -10.62 12.89 9.00
C GLU A 115 -9.59 11.76 8.89
N HIS A 116 -9.36 11.26 7.67
CA HIS A 116 -8.29 10.31 7.43
C HIS A 116 -6.92 10.91 7.79
N LEU A 117 -6.12 10.13 8.53
CA LEU A 117 -4.81 10.50 9.09
C LEU A 117 -4.84 11.48 10.27
N ASP A 118 -6.01 11.79 10.81
CA ASP A 118 -6.11 12.52 12.08
C ASP A 118 -5.82 11.63 13.30
N PHE A 119 -5.51 12.28 14.42
CA PHE A 119 -5.42 11.63 15.72
C PHE A 119 -6.64 11.97 16.57
N VAL A 120 -7.37 10.94 17.00
CA VAL A 120 -8.49 11.04 17.95
C VAL A 120 -8.23 10.11 19.12
N ASP A 121 -8.23 10.65 20.34
CA ASP A 121 -7.91 9.91 21.57
C ASP A 121 -6.61 9.09 21.45
N GLU A 122 -5.53 9.71 20.96
CA GLU A 122 -4.22 9.09 20.72
C GLU A 122 -4.22 7.95 19.68
N ARG A 123 -5.31 7.76 18.94
CA ARG A 123 -5.41 6.78 17.85
C ARG A 123 -5.38 7.45 16.50
N LEU A 124 -4.58 6.91 15.59
CA LEU A 124 -4.56 7.36 14.20
C LEU A 124 -5.79 6.81 13.47
N VAL A 125 -6.58 7.70 12.88
CA VAL A 125 -7.75 7.37 12.06
C VAL A 125 -7.30 6.94 10.67
N LEU A 126 -7.65 5.72 10.30
CA LEU A 126 -7.47 5.19 8.95
C LEU A 126 -8.85 4.84 8.40
N VAL A 127 -9.27 5.60 7.39
CA VAL A 127 -10.50 5.36 6.65
C VAL A 127 -10.14 4.47 5.46
N ALA A 128 -10.84 3.35 5.33
CA ALA A 128 -10.46 2.29 4.40
C ALA A 128 -10.50 2.77 2.94
N GLU A 129 -11.54 3.53 2.59
CA GLU A 129 -11.75 4.07 1.26
C GLU A 129 -10.70 5.12 0.91
N ASP A 130 -10.42 6.06 1.82
CA ASP A 130 -9.43 7.13 1.60
C ASP A 130 -8.02 6.54 1.43
N MET A 131 -7.66 5.59 2.30
CA MET A 131 -6.39 4.88 2.20
C MET A 131 -6.25 4.10 0.89
N TYR A 132 -7.34 3.52 0.38
CA TYR A 132 -7.35 2.83 -0.90
C TYR A 132 -7.17 3.80 -2.06
N GLU A 133 -7.92 4.91 -2.06
CA GLU A 133 -7.79 5.94 -3.09
C GLU A 133 -6.37 6.51 -3.15
N ASP A 134 -5.72 6.71 -1.99
CA ASP A 134 -4.34 7.16 -1.94
C ASP A 134 -3.34 6.09 -2.38
N LEU A 135 -3.62 4.81 -2.12
CA LEU A 135 -2.84 3.70 -2.66
C LEU A 135 -2.91 3.69 -4.19
N VAL A 136 -4.11 3.84 -4.77
CA VAL A 136 -4.31 3.89 -6.23
C VAL A 136 -3.54 5.05 -6.85
N LYS A 137 -3.65 6.27 -6.29
CA LYS A 137 -2.84 7.43 -6.72
C LYS A 137 -1.34 7.12 -6.62
N GLY A 138 -0.91 6.42 -5.57
CA GLY A 138 0.46 5.96 -5.39
C GLY A 138 0.92 5.00 -6.49
N CYS A 139 0.08 4.05 -6.88
CA CYS A 139 0.32 3.14 -8.02
C CYS A 139 0.46 3.91 -9.34
N GLU A 140 -0.44 4.84 -9.63
CA GLU A 140 -0.40 5.67 -10.84
C GLU A 140 0.87 6.53 -10.91
N LYS A 141 1.28 7.10 -9.78
CA LYS A 141 2.54 7.85 -9.68
C LYS A 141 3.74 6.96 -9.99
N LEU A 142 3.75 5.72 -9.48
CA LEU A 142 4.79 4.74 -9.80
C LEU A 142 4.79 4.38 -11.28
N PHE A 143 3.62 4.21 -11.91
CA PHE A 143 3.52 3.95 -13.36
C PHE A 143 4.20 5.05 -14.16
N GLY A 144 3.94 6.32 -13.85
CA GLY A 144 4.62 7.43 -14.48
C GLY A 144 6.14 7.42 -14.25
N MET A 145 6.63 6.95 -13.10
CA MET A 145 8.07 6.78 -12.86
C MET A 145 8.67 5.65 -13.70
N ILE A 146 7.97 4.53 -13.84
CA ILE A 146 8.35 3.39 -14.68
C ILE A 146 8.44 3.84 -16.14
N ASP A 147 7.42 4.53 -16.67
CA ASP A 147 7.36 4.99 -18.05
C ASP A 147 8.50 5.96 -18.40
N ARG A 148 8.97 6.72 -17.41
CA ARG A 148 10.12 7.65 -17.55
C ARG A 148 11.47 7.00 -17.25
N GLY A 149 11.53 5.70 -16.95
CA GLY A 149 12.76 5.00 -16.57
C GLY A 149 13.41 5.51 -15.28
N LYS A 150 12.65 6.13 -14.37
CA LYS A 150 13.15 6.71 -13.11
C LYS A 150 13.29 5.69 -11.98
N VAL A 151 12.85 4.45 -12.20
CA VAL A 151 12.89 3.36 -11.23
C VAL A 151 13.35 2.07 -11.93
N PRO A 152 13.99 1.15 -11.21
CA PRO A 152 14.42 -0.12 -11.78
C PRO A 152 13.24 -1.05 -12.06
N LEU A 153 13.30 -1.77 -13.18
CA LEU A 153 12.37 -2.84 -13.51
C LEU A 153 12.66 -4.11 -12.69
N LYS A 154 11.62 -4.72 -12.14
CA LYS A 154 11.63 -5.96 -11.35
C LYS A 154 11.18 -7.17 -12.15
N ASN A 155 11.73 -8.33 -11.80
CA ASN A 155 11.23 -9.59 -12.35
C ASN A 155 10.00 -10.02 -11.53
N ILE A 156 8.82 -9.93 -12.13
CA ILE A 156 7.60 -10.53 -11.59
C ILE A 156 7.63 -12.03 -11.89
N ALA A 157 7.39 -12.85 -10.88
CA ALA A 157 7.58 -14.31 -10.99
C ALA A 157 6.40 -15.03 -11.65
N ALA A 158 5.19 -14.48 -11.54
CA ALA A 158 3.98 -14.99 -12.18
C ALA A 158 3.08 -13.81 -12.60
N SER A 159 2.53 -13.85 -13.81
CA SER A 159 1.59 -12.85 -14.30
C SER A 159 0.20 -13.05 -13.66
N PRO A 160 -0.66 -12.01 -13.64
CA PRO A 160 -2.04 -12.17 -13.21
C PRO A 160 -2.79 -13.29 -13.96
N GLN A 161 -2.53 -13.46 -15.25
CA GLN A 161 -3.13 -14.52 -16.07
C GLN A 161 -2.74 -15.93 -15.59
N GLU A 162 -1.47 -16.13 -15.22
CA GLU A 162 -1.00 -17.40 -14.66
C GLU A 162 -1.64 -17.72 -13.31
N LEU A 163 -2.12 -16.70 -12.60
CA LEU A 163 -2.87 -16.82 -11.33
C LEU A 163 -4.39 -16.97 -11.54
N GLY A 164 -4.87 -16.96 -12.78
CA GLY A 164 -6.30 -17.01 -13.09
C GLY A 164 -7.05 -15.71 -12.77
N ILE A 165 -6.33 -14.60 -12.62
CA ILE A 165 -6.89 -13.26 -12.35
C ILE A 165 -7.05 -12.56 -13.69
N VAL A 166 -8.31 -12.37 -14.11
CA VAL A 166 -8.69 -11.84 -15.42
C VAL A 166 -8.84 -10.33 -15.40
#